data_AF-A0A520J9R7-F1
#
_entry.id   AF-A0A520J9R7-F1
#
_cell.length_a   1.000
_cell.length_b   1.000
_cell.length_c   1.000
_cell.angle_alpha   90.00
_cell.angle_beta   90.00
_cell.angle_gamma   90.00
#
_symmetry.space_group_name_H-M   'P 1'
#
loop_
_entity.id
_entity.type
_entity.pdbx_description
1 polymer ?
#
loop_
_entity_poly.entity_id
_entity_poly.type
_entity_poly.pdbx_seq_one_letter_code
_entity_poly.pdbx_strand_id
1 'polypeptide(L)'
;MTTANRRQVLATTGLAGLAGVLPAAAATAQGKRPTAGKPDLFIGTGGHGHTYPGPSLPFGMVQLGPDTDNSRWDACSGYHQDDGSIMGFSHTHLSGTGIGDMLDVLVVPTRGPLKLKPGALDKPQEGYRQRFSDELAEPGYYRVKLESGVLAELTVTERTGHHRYTFPQGAGHILIDFAHMILDVWDKGV
;
A
#
# COMPACT_ATOMS: atom_id res chain seq x y z
N MET A 1 -9.12 14.50 -67.60
CA MET A 1 -8.50 14.95 -66.33
C MET A 1 -9.36 14.44 -65.19
N THR A 2 -8.95 13.33 -64.59
CA THR A 2 -9.57 12.75 -63.40
C THR A 2 -8.42 12.11 -62.63
N THR A 3 -7.99 12.77 -61.57
CA THR A 3 -6.82 12.46 -60.76
C THR A 3 -7.12 11.28 -59.83
N ALA A 4 -6.50 10.12 -60.08
CA ALA A 4 -6.57 8.97 -59.19
C ALA A 4 -5.71 9.20 -57.93
N ASN A 5 -6.30 9.02 -56.75
CA ASN A 5 -5.69 9.26 -55.44
C ASN A 5 -4.98 8.00 -54.92
N ARG A 6 -3.85 8.20 -54.24
CA ARG A 6 -2.87 7.23 -53.69
C ARG A 6 -3.45 6.13 -52.79
N ARG A 7 -4.72 6.24 -52.37
CA ARG A 7 -5.41 5.27 -51.50
C ARG A 7 -6.07 4.09 -52.22
N GLN A 8 -6.08 4.06 -53.56
CA GLN A 8 -6.71 2.96 -54.33
C GLN A 8 -5.72 1.94 -54.94
N VAL A 9 -4.42 2.07 -54.66
CA VAL A 9 -3.36 1.22 -55.28
C VAL A 9 -2.91 0.04 -54.41
N LEU A 10 -3.44 -0.14 -53.19
CA LEU A 10 -2.99 -1.18 -52.25
C LEU A 10 -4.01 -2.28 -51.94
N ALA A 11 -5.08 -2.41 -52.73
CA ALA A 11 -6.17 -3.35 -52.44
C ALA A 11 -6.30 -4.54 -53.41
N THR A 12 -5.46 -4.70 -54.44
CA THR A 12 -5.67 -5.78 -55.43
C THR A 12 -4.38 -6.34 -56.03
N THR A 13 -3.82 -7.36 -55.37
CA THR A 13 -2.99 -8.44 -55.93
C THR A 13 -2.87 -9.46 -54.80
N GLY A 14 -3.20 -10.74 -54.91
CA GLY A 14 -3.57 -11.62 -55.99
C GLY A 14 -3.39 -13.03 -55.40
N LEU A 15 -4.48 -13.79 -55.31
CA LEU A 15 -4.48 -15.15 -54.78
C LEU A 15 -3.95 -16.09 -55.88
N ALA A 16 -2.82 -16.78 -55.65
CA ALA A 16 -2.42 -17.94 -56.46
C ALA A 16 -1.45 -18.88 -55.70
N GLY A 17 -2.05 -19.94 -55.13
CA GLY A 17 -1.54 -21.29 -54.93
C GLY A 17 -0.06 -21.56 -54.66
N LEU A 18 0.23 -21.96 -53.42
CA LEU A 18 1.15 -23.06 -53.12
C LEU A 18 0.52 -23.92 -52.01
N ALA A 19 -0.11 -25.02 -52.41
CA ALA A 19 -0.48 -26.11 -51.52
C ALA A 19 0.81 -26.85 -51.11
N GLY A 20 1.48 -26.33 -50.09
CA GLY A 20 2.56 -27.01 -49.37
C GLY A 20 2.07 -27.31 -47.96
N VAL A 21 2.04 -28.58 -47.61
CA VAL A 21 1.62 -29.11 -46.30
C VAL A 21 2.38 -28.39 -45.19
N LEU A 22 1.74 -27.41 -44.56
CA LEU A 22 2.22 -26.87 -43.29
C LEU A 22 2.01 -27.95 -42.23
N PRO A 23 3.05 -28.39 -41.49
CA PRO A 23 2.81 -29.21 -40.33
C PRO A 23 1.92 -28.40 -39.41
N ALA A 24 0.79 -28.98 -39.01
CA ALA A 24 -0.05 -28.43 -37.96
C ALA A 24 0.85 -28.23 -36.75
N ALA A 25 1.31 -27.00 -36.53
CA ALA A 25 1.97 -26.61 -35.31
C ALA A 25 0.98 -27.00 -34.21
N ALA A 26 1.37 -28.02 -33.43
CA ALA A 26 0.60 -28.48 -32.32
C ALA A 26 0.20 -27.22 -31.54
N ALA A 27 -1.11 -26.96 -31.48
CA ALA A 27 -1.66 -26.08 -30.47
C ALA A 27 -1.23 -26.73 -29.16
N THR A 28 -0.11 -26.27 -28.61
CA THR A 28 0.27 -26.61 -27.26
C THR A 28 -0.92 -26.19 -26.46
N ALA A 29 -1.61 -27.19 -25.89
CA ALA A 29 -2.67 -26.95 -24.93
C ALA A 29 -2.09 -25.92 -23.96
N GLN A 30 -2.62 -24.70 -23.97
CA GLN A 30 -2.32 -23.74 -22.93
C GLN A 30 -2.91 -24.38 -21.67
N GLY A 31 -2.10 -25.22 -21.02
CA GLY A 31 -2.41 -25.76 -19.72
C GLY A 31 -2.82 -24.58 -18.88
N LYS A 32 -4.00 -24.68 -18.27
CA LYS A 32 -4.60 -23.67 -17.41
C LYS A 32 -3.49 -23.09 -16.55
N ARG A 33 -3.01 -21.87 -16.88
CA ARG A 33 -1.93 -21.24 -16.12
C ARG A 33 -2.38 -21.29 -14.66
N PRO A 34 -1.54 -21.80 -13.73
CA PRO A 34 -1.92 -21.81 -12.33
C PRO A 34 -2.37 -20.39 -11.99
N THR A 35 -3.64 -20.26 -11.62
CA THR A 35 -4.18 -18.98 -11.19
C THR A 35 -3.41 -18.61 -9.94
N ALA A 36 -2.55 -17.61 -10.02
CA ALA A 36 -1.85 -17.11 -8.85
C ALA A 36 -2.89 -16.84 -7.76
N GLY A 37 -2.66 -17.39 -6.57
CA GLY A 37 -3.51 -17.09 -5.42
C GLY A 37 -3.53 -15.59 -5.15
N LYS A 38 -4.54 -15.11 -4.42
CA LYS A 38 -4.52 -13.73 -3.94
C LYS A 38 -3.26 -13.52 -3.09
N PRO A 39 -2.46 -12.46 -3.33
CA PRO A 39 -1.35 -12.12 -2.46
C PRO A 39 -1.83 -11.86 -1.04
N ASP A 40 -1.10 -12.36 -0.05
CA ASP A 40 -1.27 -12.02 1.35
C ASP A 40 -0.24 -10.94 1.72
N LEU A 41 -0.73 -9.74 2.03
CA LEU A 41 0.09 -8.56 2.29
C LEU A 41 0.66 -8.55 3.72
N PHE A 42 0.22 -9.46 4.60
CA PHE A 42 0.79 -9.59 5.94
C PHE A 42 2.05 -10.45 5.97
N ILE A 43 2.34 -11.20 4.89
CA ILE A 43 3.59 -11.96 4.79
C ILE A 43 4.79 -11.01 4.80
N GLY A 44 5.69 -11.22 5.76
CA GLY A 44 6.89 -10.39 5.96
C GLY A 44 6.69 -9.19 6.88
N THR A 45 5.48 -8.95 7.38
CA THR A 45 5.18 -7.84 8.30
C THR A 45 5.51 -8.16 9.77
N GLY A 46 5.96 -9.38 10.06
CA GLY A 46 6.48 -9.77 11.37
C GLY A 46 7.84 -10.45 11.28
N GLY A 47 8.43 -10.74 12.43
CA GLY A 47 9.83 -11.17 12.50
C GLY A 47 10.72 -10.10 11.87
N HIS A 48 11.66 -10.49 11.01
CA HIS A 48 12.64 -9.58 10.42
C HIS A 48 12.40 -9.33 8.92
N GLY A 49 11.15 -9.42 8.47
CA GLY A 49 10.80 -9.23 7.05
C GLY A 49 10.73 -7.75 6.66
N HIS A 50 10.25 -6.91 7.57
CA HIS A 50 10.12 -5.45 7.41
C HIS A 50 9.32 -5.04 6.14
N THR A 51 8.26 -5.77 5.82
CA THR A 51 7.27 -5.30 4.84
C THR A 51 6.16 -4.52 5.54
N TYR A 52 5.27 -3.86 4.79
CA TYR A 52 4.13 -3.13 5.35
C TYR A 52 2.84 -3.57 4.63
N PRO A 53 1.68 -3.61 5.31
CA PRO A 53 0.41 -4.09 4.74
C PRO A 53 -0.40 -2.98 4.04
N GLY A 54 0.22 -1.86 3.69
CA GLY A 54 -0.44 -0.68 3.12
C GLY A 54 -0.72 -0.79 1.61
N PRO A 55 -1.72 -0.07 1.07
CA PRO A 55 -1.99 0.00 -0.35
C PRO A 55 -0.82 0.61 -1.14
N SER A 56 -0.37 -0.13 -2.16
CA SER A 56 0.61 0.33 -3.13
C SER A 56 0.22 -0.14 -4.54
N LEU A 57 0.40 0.72 -5.55
CA LEU A 57 0.44 0.27 -6.94
C LEU A 57 1.83 -0.31 -7.25
N PRO A 58 1.97 -1.20 -8.25
CA PRO A 58 3.27 -1.63 -8.73
C PRO A 58 4.15 -0.42 -9.07
N PHE A 59 5.27 -0.27 -8.36
CA PHE A 59 6.22 0.86 -8.52
C PHE A 59 5.61 2.25 -8.24
N GLY A 60 4.53 2.31 -7.44
CA GLY A 60 3.94 3.57 -6.98
C GLY A 60 4.89 4.35 -6.08
N MET A 61 4.86 5.68 -6.21
CA MET A 61 5.66 6.61 -5.41
C MET A 61 5.13 6.76 -3.99
N VAL A 62 3.81 6.62 -3.80
CA VAL A 62 3.16 6.66 -2.50
C VAL A 62 2.95 5.23 -2.02
N GLN A 63 3.41 4.98 -0.80
CA GLN A 63 3.16 3.76 -0.05
C GLN A 63 2.38 4.20 1.18
N LEU A 64 1.06 4.32 1.07
CA LEU A 64 0.23 4.75 2.19
C LEU A 64 -0.01 3.54 3.10
N GLY A 65 0.19 3.65 4.41
CA GLY A 65 0.11 2.49 5.29
C GLY A 65 0.00 2.83 6.77
N PRO A 66 -0.30 1.82 7.61
CA PRO A 66 -0.34 1.97 9.07
C PRO A 66 1.05 1.98 9.70
N ASP A 67 1.24 2.84 10.70
CA ASP A 67 2.46 2.88 11.52
C ASP A 67 2.20 2.37 12.94
N THR A 68 2.82 1.27 13.37
CA THR A 68 2.71 0.73 14.73
C THR A 68 3.85 1.18 15.65
N ASP A 69 5.04 1.37 15.08
CA ASP A 69 6.22 1.88 15.77
C ASP A 69 7.16 2.60 14.80
N ASN A 70 7.91 3.58 15.30
CA ASN A 70 8.88 4.34 14.50
C ASN A 70 10.26 4.39 15.14
N SER A 71 10.56 3.53 16.12
CA SER A 71 11.80 3.60 16.92
C SER A 71 12.51 2.26 17.07
N ARG A 72 11.80 1.15 16.83
CA ARG A 72 12.36 -0.21 16.88
C ARG A 72 12.84 -0.65 15.51
N TRP A 73 13.94 -1.40 15.52
CA TRP A 73 14.51 -1.98 14.32
C TRP A 73 13.56 -2.95 13.60
N ASP A 74 12.79 -3.75 14.35
CA ASP A 74 11.81 -4.67 13.75
C ASP A 74 10.69 -3.95 12.98
N ALA A 75 10.50 -2.65 13.20
CA ALA A 75 9.52 -1.81 12.52
C ALA A 75 10.17 -0.83 11.52
N CYS A 76 11.24 -1.26 10.82
CA CYS A 76 11.89 -0.43 9.77
C CYS A 76 10.91 0.09 8.70
N SER A 77 9.83 -0.65 8.43
CA SER A 77 8.77 -0.30 7.49
C SER A 77 7.59 0.41 8.16
N GLY A 78 7.75 0.93 9.39
CA GLY A 78 6.68 1.55 10.18
C GLY A 78 5.71 0.57 10.84
N TYR A 79 5.66 -0.69 10.40
CA TYR A 79 4.68 -1.68 10.85
C TYR A 79 5.31 -2.98 11.33
N HIS A 80 4.80 -3.53 12.43
CA HIS A 80 5.09 -4.89 12.87
C HIS A 80 3.80 -5.61 13.33
N GLN A 81 3.49 -6.78 12.76
CA GLN A 81 2.19 -7.46 12.96
C GLN A 81 1.86 -7.83 14.41
N ASP A 82 2.88 -8.02 15.25
CA ASP A 82 2.70 -8.39 16.65
C ASP A 82 2.34 -7.17 17.53
N ASP A 83 2.32 -5.97 16.97
CA ASP A 83 1.99 -4.75 17.68
C ASP A 83 0.48 -4.56 17.81
N GLY A 84 0.02 -4.38 19.06
CA GLY A 84 -1.41 -4.22 19.35
C GLY A 84 -1.96 -2.80 19.20
N SER A 85 -1.21 -1.86 18.62
CA SER A 85 -1.65 -0.46 18.45
C SER A 85 -1.00 0.25 17.28
N ILE A 86 -1.74 1.16 16.63
CA ILE A 86 -1.31 2.00 15.50
C ILE A 86 -1.23 3.46 15.95
N MET A 87 -0.16 4.15 15.56
CA MET A 87 0.03 5.59 15.72
C MET A 87 -0.84 6.38 14.74
N GLY A 88 -0.86 5.99 13.48
CA GLY A 88 -1.63 6.63 12.41
C GLY A 88 -1.29 6.02 11.06
N PHE A 89 -1.45 6.82 10.01
CA PHE A 89 -1.20 6.40 8.64
C PHE A 89 -0.30 7.39 7.89
N SER A 90 0.94 7.02 7.61
CA SER A 90 1.91 7.84 6.86
C SER A 90 1.92 7.50 5.36
N HIS A 91 2.54 8.36 4.55
CA HIS A 91 2.43 8.31 3.09
C HIS A 91 3.62 7.65 2.38
N THR A 92 4.70 7.37 3.09
CA THR A 92 5.97 6.89 2.54
C THR A 92 6.52 5.78 3.42
N HIS A 93 6.84 4.64 2.81
CA HIS A 93 7.38 3.46 3.50
C HIS A 93 8.39 2.74 2.62
N LEU A 94 9.43 2.21 3.25
CA LEU A 94 10.40 1.31 2.62
C LEU A 94 10.03 -0.14 2.90
N SER A 95 10.12 -1.00 1.88
CA SER A 95 9.79 -2.43 2.01
C SER A 95 11.04 -3.28 2.05
N GLY A 96 11.24 -4.01 3.15
CA GLY A 96 12.28 -5.02 3.31
C GLY A 96 13.67 -4.46 3.61
N THR A 97 13.77 -3.24 4.13
CA THR A 97 15.06 -2.63 4.47
C THR A 97 15.57 -3.10 5.83
N GLY A 98 16.89 -3.07 6.03
CA GLY A 98 17.51 -3.35 7.34
C GLY A 98 17.76 -2.10 8.19
N ILE A 99 17.37 -0.93 7.69
CA ILE A 99 17.42 0.38 8.35
C ILE A 99 16.13 1.12 7.97
N GLY A 100 15.49 1.75 8.95
CA GLY A 100 14.28 2.53 8.74
C GLY A 100 14.59 3.95 8.26
N ASP A 101 13.69 4.50 7.45
CA ASP A 101 13.61 5.91 7.06
C ASP A 101 12.13 6.20 6.70
N MET A 102 11.81 7.41 6.23
CA MET A 102 10.47 7.83 5.80
C MET A 102 9.46 7.91 6.97
N LEU A 103 8.25 7.38 6.76
CA LEU A 103 7.05 7.59 7.60
C LEU A 103 6.54 9.03 7.58
N ASP A 104 6.67 9.68 6.43
CA ASP A 104 6.34 11.09 6.28
C ASP A 104 4.83 11.34 6.26
N VAL A 105 4.41 12.46 6.85
CA VAL A 105 3.02 12.96 6.85
C VAL A 105 2.07 11.94 7.47
N LEU A 106 2.13 11.82 8.80
CA LEU A 106 1.27 10.92 9.56
C LEU A 106 -0.13 11.52 9.75
N VAL A 107 -1.16 10.78 9.35
CA VAL A 107 -2.57 11.15 9.54
C VAL A 107 -3.19 10.29 10.63
N VAL A 108 -3.77 10.94 11.64
CA VAL A 108 -4.33 10.28 12.83
C VAL A 108 -5.81 10.65 12.99
N PRO A 109 -6.74 9.80 12.55
CA PRO A 109 -8.17 10.00 12.79
C PRO A 109 -8.53 9.53 14.20
N THR A 110 -9.15 10.38 15.02
CA THR A 110 -9.52 10.00 16.39
C THR A 110 -10.66 10.82 16.98
N ARG A 111 -11.09 10.43 18.17
CA ARG A 111 -12.17 11.04 18.96
C ARG A 111 -11.69 11.25 20.39
N GLY A 112 -12.35 12.15 21.11
CA GLY A 112 -11.98 12.49 22.48
C GLY A 112 -10.95 13.62 22.56
N PRO A 113 -10.24 13.76 23.70
CA PRO A 113 -9.29 14.84 23.92
C PRO A 113 -8.13 14.83 22.92
N LEU A 114 -7.72 16.02 22.45
CA LEU A 114 -6.56 16.18 21.59
C LEU A 114 -5.28 15.80 22.35
N LYS A 115 -4.51 14.87 21.81
CA LYS A 115 -3.18 14.49 22.28
C LYS A 115 -2.17 14.70 21.17
N LEU A 116 -1.01 15.26 21.51
CA LEU A 116 0.02 15.65 20.53
C LEU A 116 1.23 14.71 20.53
N LYS A 117 1.19 13.62 21.30
CA LYS A 117 2.24 12.62 21.37
C LYS A 117 1.65 11.23 21.13
N PRO A 118 2.37 10.30 20.48
CA PRO A 118 1.84 8.98 20.15
C PRO A 118 1.56 8.14 21.40
N GLY A 119 2.36 8.29 22.45
CA GLY A 119 2.35 7.38 23.60
C GLY A 119 3.22 6.15 23.34
N ALA A 120 3.59 5.43 24.39
CA ALA A 120 4.43 4.23 24.28
C ALA A 120 3.62 3.00 23.84
N LEU A 121 4.27 2.00 23.25
CA LEU A 121 3.65 0.77 22.77
C LEU A 121 2.94 -0.03 23.87
N ASP A 122 3.50 -0.05 25.08
CA ASP A 122 2.90 -0.68 26.26
C ASP A 122 1.83 0.19 26.95
N LYS A 123 1.76 1.49 26.61
CA LYS A 123 0.83 2.46 27.22
C LYS A 123 0.13 3.34 26.17
N PRO A 124 -0.62 2.74 25.23
CA PRO A 124 -1.26 3.48 24.13
C PRO A 124 -2.21 4.58 24.64
N GLN A 125 -2.84 4.38 25.79
CA GLN A 125 -3.75 5.34 26.42
C GLN A 125 -3.10 6.67 26.82
N GLU A 126 -1.77 6.76 26.93
CA GLU A 126 -1.08 8.02 27.27
C GLU A 126 -0.97 8.98 26.08
N GLY A 127 -1.13 8.49 24.85
CA GLY A 127 -1.00 9.27 23.63
C GLY A 127 -2.15 9.06 22.63
N TYR A 128 -1.92 9.49 21.39
CA TYR A 128 -2.91 9.39 20.30
C TYR A 128 -2.95 8.02 19.63
N ARG A 129 -1.97 7.13 19.87
CA ARG A 129 -1.98 5.78 19.28
C ARG A 129 -3.17 4.98 19.81
N GLN A 130 -3.72 4.11 18.98
CA GLN A 130 -4.97 3.42 19.25
C GLN A 130 -4.79 1.92 19.07
N ARG A 131 -5.45 1.13 19.93
CA ARG A 131 -5.65 -0.29 19.61
C ARG A 131 -6.55 -0.43 18.39
N PHE A 132 -6.51 -1.58 17.75
CA PHE A 132 -7.28 -1.82 16.54
C PHE A 132 -7.80 -3.26 16.44
N SER A 133 -8.71 -3.47 15.50
CA SER A 133 -9.36 -4.74 15.18
C SER A 133 -9.83 -4.74 13.73
N ASP A 134 -10.32 -5.88 13.23
CA ASP A 134 -10.92 -6.02 11.91
C ASP A 134 -10.02 -5.50 10.76
N GLU A 135 -8.73 -5.79 10.84
CA GLU A 135 -7.73 -5.37 9.87
C GLU A 135 -7.79 -6.21 8.58
N LEU A 136 -7.67 -5.55 7.44
CA LEU A 136 -7.67 -6.15 6.11
C LEU A 136 -6.67 -5.41 5.21
N ALA A 137 -5.84 -6.17 4.52
CA ALA A 137 -4.96 -5.69 3.47
C ALA A 137 -5.17 -6.50 2.17
N GLU A 138 -5.40 -5.81 1.07
CA GLU A 138 -5.47 -6.37 -0.28
C GLU A 138 -4.65 -5.47 -1.23
N PRO A 139 -4.20 -5.96 -2.40
CA PRO A 139 -3.48 -5.12 -3.36
C PRO A 139 -4.24 -3.82 -3.69
N GLY A 140 -3.64 -2.69 -3.33
CA GLY A 140 -4.21 -1.35 -3.55
C GLY A 140 -5.25 -0.89 -2.52
N TYR A 141 -5.56 -1.67 -1.47
CA TYR A 141 -6.53 -1.29 -0.45
C TYR A 141 -6.16 -1.80 0.96
N TYR A 142 -6.31 -0.94 1.96
CA TYR A 142 -6.17 -1.31 3.38
C TYR A 142 -7.36 -0.79 4.18
N ARG A 143 -7.79 -1.54 5.19
CA ARG A 143 -8.84 -1.15 6.12
C ARG A 143 -8.54 -1.63 7.52
N VAL A 144 -8.85 -0.81 8.51
CA VAL A 144 -8.76 -1.17 9.93
C VAL A 144 -9.80 -0.44 10.76
N LYS A 145 -10.28 -1.08 11.83
CA LYS A 145 -11.17 -0.46 12.82
C LYS A 145 -10.38 -0.07 14.06
N LEU A 146 -10.36 1.23 14.35
CA LEU A 146 -9.65 1.80 15.49
C LEU A 146 -10.50 1.75 16.77
N GLU A 147 -9.84 1.72 17.93
CA GLU A 147 -10.47 1.73 19.25
C GLU A 147 -11.42 2.91 19.48
N SER A 148 -11.17 4.07 18.86
CA SER A 148 -12.10 5.21 18.86
C SER A 148 -13.45 4.93 18.18
N GLY A 149 -13.59 3.77 17.53
CA GLY A 149 -14.72 3.37 16.71
C GLY A 149 -14.65 3.89 15.27
N VAL A 150 -13.57 4.60 14.90
CA VAL A 150 -13.36 5.07 13.52
C VAL A 150 -12.97 3.90 12.62
N LEU A 151 -13.66 3.74 11.50
CA LEU A 151 -13.22 2.86 10.42
C LEU A 151 -12.32 3.65 9.48
N ALA A 152 -11.07 3.20 9.33
CA ALA A 152 -10.09 3.77 8.42
C ALA A 152 -9.96 2.89 7.17
N GLU A 153 -10.00 3.53 6.00
CA GLU A 153 -9.85 2.89 4.70
C GLU A 153 -8.88 3.72 3.85
N LEU A 154 -7.93 3.04 3.20
CA LEU A 154 -6.84 3.66 2.47
C LEU A 154 -6.74 3.04 1.07
N THR A 155 -6.47 3.86 0.06
CA THR A 155 -6.13 3.43 -1.31
C THR A 155 -5.18 4.43 -1.93
N VAL A 156 -4.50 4.06 -3.02
CA VAL A 156 -3.51 4.94 -3.67
C VAL A 156 -3.69 5.04 -5.18
N THR A 157 -3.15 6.12 -5.75
CA THR A 157 -2.73 6.20 -7.16
C THR A 157 -1.21 6.07 -7.24
N GLU A 158 -0.61 6.29 -8.40
CA GLU A 158 0.87 6.28 -8.52
C GLU A 158 1.55 7.31 -7.61
N ARG A 159 0.89 8.42 -7.27
CA ARG A 159 1.51 9.57 -6.57
C ARG A 159 0.59 10.22 -5.52
N THR A 160 -0.49 9.57 -5.13
CA THR A 160 -1.48 10.16 -4.20
C THR A 160 -2.05 9.09 -3.28
N GLY A 161 -2.13 9.40 -1.99
CA GLY A 161 -2.86 8.62 -1.01
C GLY A 161 -4.29 9.16 -0.85
N HIS A 162 -5.28 8.26 -0.79
CA HIS A 162 -6.67 8.58 -0.51
C HIS A 162 -7.08 7.93 0.80
N HIS A 163 -7.66 8.74 1.68
CA HIS A 163 -8.15 8.33 2.99
C HIS A 163 -9.66 8.45 3.02
N ARG A 164 -10.35 7.42 3.53
CA ARG A 164 -11.76 7.49 3.93
C ARG A 164 -11.88 7.09 5.39
N TYR A 165 -12.48 7.97 6.17
CA TYR A 165 -12.71 7.76 7.60
C TYR A 165 -14.20 7.81 7.90
N THR A 166 -14.74 6.73 8.47
CA THR A 166 -16.12 6.69 8.96
C THR A 166 -16.12 6.88 10.47
N PHE A 167 -16.51 8.07 10.91
CA PHE A 167 -16.61 8.40 12.34
C PHE A 167 -17.98 7.99 12.90
N PRO A 168 -18.03 7.42 14.11
CA PRO A 168 -19.26 7.36 14.89
C PRO A 168 -19.81 8.76 15.18
N GLN A 169 -21.09 8.83 15.52
CA GLN A 169 -21.75 10.11 15.87
C GLN A 169 -21.01 10.85 17.00
N GLY A 170 -20.97 12.18 16.91
CA GLY A 170 -20.33 13.07 17.88
C GLY A 170 -19.09 13.77 17.31
N ALA A 171 -18.32 14.42 18.19
CA ALA A 171 -17.11 15.12 17.79
C ALA A 171 -15.98 14.12 17.44
N GLY A 172 -15.26 14.43 16.37
CA GLY A 172 -14.05 13.74 15.93
C GLY A 172 -13.08 14.75 15.31
N HIS A 173 -11.82 14.37 15.18
CA HIS A 173 -10.80 15.19 14.57
C HIS A 173 -9.77 14.33 13.82
N ILE A 174 -9.02 14.99 12.95
CA ILE A 174 -7.86 14.42 12.27
C ILE A 174 -6.66 15.25 12.72
N LEU A 175 -5.69 14.60 13.34
CA LEU A 175 -4.37 15.18 13.61
C LEU A 175 -3.46 14.84 12.42
N ILE A 176 -2.65 15.81 12.01
CA ILE A 176 -1.58 15.61 11.02
C ILE A 176 -0.28 15.92 11.72
N ASP A 177 0.61 14.92 11.80
CA ASP A 177 1.94 15.06 12.39
C ASP A 177 2.99 15.10 11.28
N PHE A 178 3.57 16.28 11.08
CA PHE A 178 4.66 16.50 10.12
C PHE A 178 6.04 16.23 10.71
N ALA A 179 6.14 15.98 12.02
CA ALA A 179 7.39 15.59 12.68
C ALA A 179 7.51 14.07 12.82
N HIS A 180 6.48 13.31 12.43
CA HIS A 180 6.58 11.86 12.36
C HIS A 180 7.59 11.44 11.30
N MET A 181 8.50 10.56 11.72
CA MET A 181 9.52 9.91 10.91
C MET A 181 10.08 8.72 11.70
N ILE A 182 10.88 7.88 11.07
CA ILE A 182 11.74 6.94 11.82
C ILE A 182 12.65 7.73 12.77
N LEU A 183 12.59 7.36 14.05
CA LEU A 183 13.50 7.81 15.10
C LEU A 183 14.62 6.80 15.19
N ASP A 184 15.79 7.18 14.70
CA ASP A 184 16.98 6.39 14.94
C ASP A 184 17.55 6.68 16.34
N VAL A 185 17.71 5.63 17.15
CA VAL A 185 18.42 5.67 18.45
C VAL A 185 19.92 5.41 18.30
N TRP A 186 20.38 4.96 17.13
CA TRP A 186 21.78 4.72 16.80
C TRP A 186 22.48 5.98 16.29
N ASP A 187 21.76 6.87 15.62
CA ASP A 187 22.15 8.26 15.37
C ASP A 187 22.11 9.10 16.66
N LYS A 188 22.98 8.74 17.61
CA LYS A 188 23.42 9.67 18.65
C LYS A 188 24.28 10.73 17.98
N GLY A 189 23.62 11.72 17.39
CA GLY A 189 24.26 12.94 16.92
C GLY A 189 25.16 13.50 18.02
N VAL A 190 26.45 13.61 17.68
CA VAL A 190 27.42 14.47 18.38
C VAL A 190 27.10 15.92 18.02
#